data_AF-A0A812NIL2-F1
#
_entry.id   AF-A0A812NIL2-F1
#
_cell.length_a   1.000
_cell.length_b   1.000
_cell.length_c   1.000
_cell.angle_alpha   90.00
_cell.angle_beta   90.00
_cell.angle_gamma   90.00
#
_symmetry.space_group_name_H-M   'P 1'
#
loop_
_entity.id
_entity.type
_entity.pdbx_description
1 polymer ?
#
loop_
_entity_poly.entity_id
_entity_poly.type
_entity_poly.pdbx_seq_one_letter_code
_entity_poly.pdbx_strand_id
1 'polypeptide(L)'
;MSVDSQAAFRAEAIRLGVSEAHADLLITKGIRTHSLFAFISSYQPGASDEKPFVDALVAKLGEEAKDSLPAFRHLFYTSHTLAVQELKDKLEPREEAKRLSMADRVDRLERLKKALVGFTIDTWLEPSHSLVDKAVGFAEEGCLGPLELSRCTSREAEMRSEKRDPETFRLEKLNIKVTKPPTTLTADTSSDLHVRTCMQRRALAFHMAGIATFVALDKIISRFFGYMMRPVYPGQQPVTLSQVVDADRTLWVLVAQETRGKVLTSGTPLPIDAAVDAFKDAPDVAFALMPRTKGSVPPPPKPSPTAGAEAMSRAKRRRLQKAAKSKPIADSAQPGKPSAGGSKGGGKGIDIPPGAKTRDDQGRPICFRYNRKACDQSKEKCQRGYHVCWFCLKNHAGAIAFGPEKFSAVGHSPTDLHCAEVLASSFSSPPTAKQLLSLLDVLPPEVPARGRPGDFSWTTGSWSKDGCYGLRRHSHMFPTVTSALTAYVRSIAPEHTFTAVALFADLQTAPHRDVNNAVGAPNLLLPLTEFQEGQVWQYHETGPSWY
;
A
#
# COMPACT_ATOMS: atom_id res chain seq x y z
N MET A 1 -29.35 8.59 15.29
CA MET A 1 -29.99 8.47 16.61
C MET A 1 -30.30 6.99 16.85
N SER A 2 -30.18 6.49 18.07
CA SER A 2 -30.52 5.09 18.38
C SER A 2 -32.05 4.96 18.49
N VAL A 3 -32.66 4.12 17.66
CA VAL A 3 -34.12 3.96 17.56
C VAL A 3 -34.69 3.24 18.80
N ASP A 4 -33.87 2.37 19.42
CA ASP A 4 -34.23 1.56 20.60
C ASP A 4 -33.84 2.20 21.94
N SER A 5 -33.27 3.40 21.95
CA SER A 5 -32.88 4.07 23.20
C SER A 5 -34.03 4.87 23.80
N GLN A 6 -34.41 4.52 25.03
CA GLN A 6 -35.43 5.24 25.81
C GLN A 6 -35.01 6.68 26.13
N ALA A 7 -33.73 6.91 26.40
CA ALA A 7 -33.21 8.24 26.68
C ALA A 7 -33.29 9.15 25.44
N ALA A 8 -33.01 8.59 24.25
CA ALA A 8 -33.12 9.32 22.99
C ALA A 8 -34.57 9.70 22.68
N PHE A 9 -35.52 8.78 22.90
CA PHE A 9 -36.95 9.03 22.73
C PHE A 9 -37.45 10.16 23.63
N ARG A 10 -37.09 10.14 24.92
CA ARG A 10 -37.48 11.19 25.87
C ARG A 10 -36.91 12.56 25.49
N ALA A 11 -35.61 12.62 25.18
CA ALA A 11 -34.94 13.86 24.82
C ALA A 11 -35.56 14.50 23.56
N GLU A 12 -35.88 13.67 22.57
CA GLU A 12 -36.48 14.14 21.32
C GLU A 12 -37.94 14.58 21.50
N ALA A 13 -38.74 13.87 22.30
CA ALA A 13 -40.11 14.27 22.62
C ALA A 13 -40.15 15.67 23.27
N ILE A 14 -39.27 15.92 24.24
CA ILE A 14 -39.15 17.21 24.92
C ILE A 14 -38.70 18.30 23.93
N ARG A 15 -37.71 18.02 23.08
CA ARG A 15 -37.22 18.95 22.06
C ARG A 15 -38.32 19.39 21.08
N LEU A 16 -39.26 18.49 20.78
CA LEU A 16 -40.36 18.72 19.85
C LEU A 16 -41.60 19.36 20.49
N GLY A 17 -41.54 19.69 21.79
CA GLY A 17 -42.62 20.38 22.49
C GLY A 17 -43.69 19.47 23.08
N VAL A 18 -43.41 18.18 23.26
CA VAL A 18 -44.27 17.29 24.06
C VAL A 18 -43.98 17.54 25.54
N SER A 19 -45.04 17.75 26.34
CA SER A 19 -44.92 17.91 27.80
C SER A 19 -44.23 16.71 28.45
N GLU A 20 -43.38 16.96 29.45
CA GLU A 20 -42.67 15.90 30.19
C GLU A 20 -43.65 14.89 30.81
N ALA A 21 -44.81 15.36 31.28
CA ALA A 21 -45.85 14.49 31.83
C ALA A 21 -46.41 13.50 30.78
N HIS A 22 -46.61 13.96 29.55
CA HIS A 22 -47.07 13.11 28.45
C HIS A 22 -45.99 12.12 28.00
N ALA A 23 -44.72 12.53 28.02
CA ALA A 23 -43.59 11.64 27.72
C ALA A 23 -43.43 10.52 28.78
N ASP A 24 -43.57 10.85 30.06
CA ASP A 24 -43.50 9.88 31.16
C ASP A 24 -44.70 8.92 31.16
N LEU A 25 -45.88 9.41 30.78
CA LEU A 25 -47.08 8.58 30.61
C LEU A 25 -46.92 7.56 29.47
N LEU A 26 -46.36 7.98 28.33
CA LEU A 26 -46.03 7.11 27.21
C LEU A 26 -45.08 5.97 27.62
N ILE A 27 -44.02 6.31 28.36
CA ILE A 27 -43.03 5.35 28.88
C ILE A 27 -43.68 4.35 29.84
N THR A 28 -44.55 4.84 30.73
CA THR A 28 -45.29 4.02 31.70
C THR A 28 -46.25 3.05 31.02
N LYS A 29 -46.89 3.48 29.92
CA LYS A 29 -47.79 2.66 29.09
C LYS A 29 -47.06 1.68 28.16
N GLY A 30 -45.73 1.63 28.22
CA GLY A 30 -44.90 0.67 27.49
C GLY A 30 -44.35 1.17 26.15
N ILE A 31 -44.64 2.41 25.75
CA ILE A 31 -44.08 3.03 24.55
C ILE A 31 -42.78 3.74 24.93
N ARG A 32 -41.69 2.96 24.95
CA ARG A 32 -40.40 3.43 25.48
C ARG A 32 -39.42 3.89 24.41
N THR A 33 -39.67 3.57 23.15
CA THR A 33 -38.71 3.71 22.04
C THR A 33 -39.37 4.27 20.79
N HIS A 34 -38.59 4.89 19.90
CA HIS A 34 -39.09 5.37 18.61
C HIS A 34 -39.69 4.24 17.76
N SER A 35 -39.12 3.02 17.81
CA SER A 35 -39.62 1.82 17.11
C SER A 35 -41.07 1.52 17.52
N LEU A 36 -41.34 1.43 18.82
CA LEU A 36 -42.67 1.17 19.36
C LEU A 36 -43.67 2.30 19.08
N PHE A 37 -43.23 3.56 19.12
CA PHE A 37 -44.10 4.69 18.82
C PHE A 37 -44.46 4.76 17.32
N ALA A 38 -43.55 4.37 16.42
CA ALA A 38 -43.79 4.34 14.98
C ALA A 38 -44.92 3.38 14.56
N PHE A 39 -45.20 2.35 15.37
CA PHE A 39 -46.24 1.34 15.14
C PHE A 39 -47.44 1.46 16.10
N ILE A 40 -47.66 2.65 16.68
CA ILE A 40 -48.79 2.89 17.61
C ILE A 40 -50.17 2.78 16.93
N SER A 41 -50.25 3.09 15.63
CA SER A 41 -51.50 3.04 14.86
C SER A 41 -51.25 2.50 13.45
N SER A 42 -52.35 2.18 12.75
CA SER A 42 -52.35 1.81 11.34
C SER A 42 -52.14 2.99 10.38
N TYR A 43 -52.00 4.21 10.92
CA TYR A 43 -51.77 5.41 10.12
C TYR A 43 -50.41 5.35 9.44
N GLN A 44 -50.38 5.66 8.15
CA GLN A 44 -49.14 5.79 7.39
C GLN A 44 -48.89 7.26 7.07
N PRO A 45 -47.64 7.75 7.18
CA PRO A 45 -47.26 9.09 6.73
C PRO A 45 -47.77 9.42 5.32
N GLY A 46 -48.75 10.32 5.21
CA GLY A 46 -49.34 10.75 3.93
C GLY A 46 -50.68 10.10 3.58
N ALA A 47 -51.23 9.23 4.44
CA ALA A 47 -52.62 8.80 4.34
C ALA A 47 -53.59 9.96 4.60
N SER A 48 -54.72 9.96 3.90
CA SER A 48 -55.73 11.03 3.97
C SER A 48 -56.55 11.05 5.26
N ASP A 49 -56.61 9.93 5.99
CA ASP A 49 -57.36 9.81 7.25
C ASP A 49 -56.41 9.69 8.45
N GLU A 50 -56.37 10.73 9.28
CA GLU A 50 -55.54 10.81 10.48
C GLU A 50 -56.26 10.30 11.74
N LYS A 51 -57.57 10.03 11.66
CA LYS A 51 -58.38 9.60 12.82
C LYS A 51 -57.78 8.41 13.57
N PRO A 52 -57.25 7.35 12.91
CA PRO A 52 -56.67 6.20 13.62
C PRO A 52 -55.48 6.55 14.50
N PHE A 53 -54.72 7.60 14.17
CA PHE A 53 -53.60 8.07 14.99
C PHE A 53 -54.10 8.88 16.20
N VAL A 54 -55.03 9.80 15.98
CA VAL A 54 -55.62 10.61 17.06
C VAL A 54 -56.36 9.72 18.06
N ASP A 55 -57.13 8.74 17.59
CA ASP A 55 -57.87 7.80 18.45
C ASP A 55 -56.92 6.92 19.27
N ALA A 56 -55.82 6.45 18.68
CA ALA A 56 -54.80 5.68 19.39
C ALA A 56 -54.05 6.54 20.44
N LEU A 57 -53.81 7.82 20.14
CA LEU A 57 -53.18 8.76 21.08
C LEU A 57 -54.11 9.06 22.26
N VAL A 58 -55.38 9.36 21.98
CA VAL A 58 -56.41 9.63 23.00
C VAL A 58 -56.65 8.40 23.88
N ALA A 59 -56.66 7.19 23.31
CA ALA A 59 -56.79 5.96 24.08
C ALA A 59 -55.62 5.71 25.05
N LYS A 60 -54.44 6.29 24.80
CA LYS A 60 -53.24 6.06 25.61
C LYS A 60 -52.90 7.21 26.57
N LEU A 61 -53.11 8.46 26.14
CA LEU A 61 -52.77 9.67 26.91
C LEU A 61 -54.00 10.43 27.43
N GLY A 62 -55.21 10.14 26.94
CA GLY A 62 -56.41 10.90 27.26
C GLY A 62 -56.65 12.08 26.31
N GLU A 63 -57.71 12.84 26.56
CA GLU A 63 -58.16 13.96 25.73
C GLU A 63 -57.18 15.15 25.72
N GLU A 64 -56.37 15.32 26.77
CA GLU A 64 -55.34 16.37 26.90
C GLU A 64 -54.22 16.26 25.84
N ALA A 65 -54.12 15.13 25.16
CA ALA A 65 -53.17 14.93 24.07
C ALA A 65 -53.55 15.69 22.78
N LYS A 66 -54.82 16.13 22.64
CA LYS A 66 -55.28 16.91 21.48
C LYS A 66 -54.70 18.32 21.45
N ASP A 67 -54.37 18.89 22.61
CA ASP A 67 -53.83 20.24 22.71
C ASP A 67 -52.42 20.36 22.10
N SER A 68 -51.62 19.29 22.18
CA SER A 68 -50.27 19.21 21.61
C SER A 68 -50.18 18.33 20.36
N LEU A 69 -51.26 18.20 19.60
CA LEU A 69 -51.35 17.32 18.44
C LEU A 69 -50.26 17.58 17.36
N PRO A 70 -49.86 18.83 17.03
CA PRO A 70 -48.78 19.08 16.08
C PRO A 70 -47.42 18.50 16.53
N ALA A 71 -47.11 18.56 17.83
CA ALA A 71 -45.89 17.99 18.38
C ALA A 71 -45.88 16.46 18.27
N PHE A 72 -47.02 15.81 18.55
CA PHE A 72 -47.17 14.36 18.39
C PHE A 72 -47.11 13.91 16.94
N ARG A 73 -47.66 14.67 15.99
CA ARG A 73 -47.49 14.41 14.56
C ARG A 73 -46.02 14.43 14.18
N HIS A 74 -45.29 15.47 14.58
CA HIS A 74 -43.87 15.59 14.26
C HIS A 74 -43.04 14.44 14.89
N LEU A 75 -43.33 14.08 16.14
CA LEU A 75 -42.72 12.92 16.79
C LEU A 75 -43.05 11.62 16.06
N PHE A 76 -44.27 11.46 15.54
CA PHE A 76 -44.70 10.28 14.78
C PHE A 76 -43.96 10.19 13.45
N TYR A 77 -43.92 11.27 12.66
CA TYR A 77 -43.16 11.32 11.42
C TYR A 77 -41.66 11.04 11.63
N THR A 78 -41.09 11.61 12.68
CA THR A 78 -39.67 11.40 13.02
C THR A 78 -39.42 9.94 13.38
N SER A 79 -40.25 9.36 14.25
CA SER A 79 -40.11 7.97 14.70
C SER A 79 -40.35 6.97 13.57
N HIS A 80 -41.36 7.21 12.73
CA HIS A 80 -41.67 6.37 11.58
C HIS A 80 -40.57 6.43 10.51
N THR A 81 -40.03 7.61 10.22
CA THR A 81 -38.90 7.76 9.28
C THR A 81 -37.65 7.03 9.79
N LEU A 82 -37.36 7.11 11.10
CA LEU A 82 -36.25 6.38 11.72
C LEU A 82 -36.44 4.86 11.64
N ALA A 83 -37.65 4.37 11.90
CA ALA A 83 -37.96 2.94 11.80
C ALA A 83 -37.87 2.41 10.35
N VAL A 84 -38.37 3.17 9.37
CA VAL A 84 -38.23 2.84 7.94
C VAL A 84 -36.78 2.86 7.51
N GLN A 85 -35.98 3.83 7.98
CA GLN A 85 -34.54 3.86 7.69
C GLN A 85 -33.83 2.65 8.29
N GLU A 86 -34.17 2.23 9.51
CA GLU A 86 -33.60 1.02 10.11
C GLU A 86 -33.99 -0.25 9.35
N LEU A 87 -35.23 -0.35 8.87
CA LEU A 87 -35.66 -1.47 8.03
C LEU A 87 -34.93 -1.49 6.68
N LYS A 88 -34.69 -0.31 6.09
CA LYS A 88 -33.85 -0.19 4.89
C LYS A 88 -32.41 -0.58 5.18
N ASP A 89 -31.82 -0.11 6.28
CA ASP A 89 -30.45 -0.45 6.69
C ASP A 89 -30.28 -1.95 6.99
N LYS A 90 -31.33 -2.65 7.44
CA LYS A 90 -31.32 -4.11 7.61
C LYS A 90 -31.46 -4.88 6.30
N LEU A 91 -32.16 -4.31 5.32
CA LEU A 91 -32.41 -4.93 4.01
C LEU A 91 -31.25 -4.68 3.03
N GLU A 92 -30.66 -3.49 3.07
CA GLU A 92 -29.51 -3.07 2.27
C GLU A 92 -28.23 -3.24 3.11
N PRO A 93 -27.38 -4.25 2.85
CA PRO A 93 -26.14 -4.40 3.59
C PRO A 93 -25.28 -3.14 3.40
N ARG A 94 -25.02 -2.47 4.52
CA ARG A 94 -24.29 -1.21 4.57
C ARG A 94 -22.84 -1.44 4.14
N GLU A 95 -22.39 -0.80 3.06
CA GLU A 95 -20.98 -0.85 2.62
C GLU A 95 -20.04 -0.06 3.55
N GLU A 96 -20.56 0.85 4.38
CA GLU A 96 -19.76 1.71 5.25
C GLU A 96 -20.04 1.47 6.74
N ALA A 97 -19.04 1.04 7.50
CA ALA A 97 -19.13 0.90 8.96
C ALA A 97 -19.71 2.15 9.65
N LYS A 98 -20.48 1.94 10.73
CA LYS A 98 -21.10 3.04 11.47
C LYS A 98 -20.02 3.92 12.12
N ARG A 99 -20.01 5.20 11.78
CA ARG A 99 -19.05 6.17 12.34
C ARG A 99 -19.50 6.57 13.75
N LEU A 100 -18.58 6.52 14.71
CA LEU A 100 -18.86 7.04 16.05
C LEU A 100 -19.09 8.55 16.01
N SER A 101 -20.03 9.04 16.83
CA SER A 101 -20.22 10.47 17.03
C SER A 101 -18.95 11.10 17.63
N MET A 102 -18.68 12.36 17.27
CA MET A 102 -17.56 13.11 17.85
C MET A 102 -17.67 13.23 19.38
N ALA A 103 -18.89 13.37 19.91
CA ALA A 103 -19.11 13.42 21.36
C ALA A 103 -18.71 12.10 22.04
N ASP A 104 -19.12 10.95 21.48
CA ASP A 104 -18.76 9.63 22.02
C ASP A 104 -17.25 9.38 21.95
N ARG A 105 -16.59 9.85 20.88
CA ARG A 105 -15.13 9.69 20.73
C ARG A 105 -14.37 10.43 21.83
N VAL A 106 -14.74 11.68 22.10
CA VAL A 106 -14.10 12.50 23.14
C VAL A 106 -14.32 11.88 24.51
N ASP A 107 -15.55 11.45 24.83
CA ASP A 107 -15.85 10.77 26.09
C ASP A 107 -15.05 9.47 26.26
N ARG A 108 -14.99 8.61 25.23
CA ARG A 108 -14.20 7.37 25.28
C ARG A 108 -12.70 7.66 25.42
N LEU A 109 -12.18 8.68 24.76
CA LEU A 109 -10.78 9.10 24.89
C LEU A 109 -10.48 9.64 26.30
N GLU A 110 -11.39 10.41 26.88
CA GLU A 110 -11.23 10.94 28.24
C GLU A 110 -11.27 9.82 29.29
N ARG A 111 -12.19 8.85 29.13
CA ARG A 111 -12.22 7.63 29.95
C ARG A 111 -10.92 6.85 29.86
N LEU A 112 -10.36 6.71 28.66
CA LEU A 112 -9.05 6.10 28.42
C LEU A 112 -7.92 6.82 29.14
N LYS A 113 -7.85 8.15 29.00
CA LYS A 113 -6.85 8.98 29.68
C LYS A 113 -6.93 8.86 31.20
N LYS A 114 -8.16 8.74 31.75
CA LYS A 114 -8.38 8.51 33.19
C LYS A 114 -7.96 7.10 33.62
N ALA A 115 -8.21 6.09 32.80
CA ALA A 115 -7.89 4.69 33.12
C ALA A 115 -6.38 4.40 33.05
N LEU A 116 -5.64 5.05 32.15
CA LEU A 116 -4.21 4.83 31.93
C LEU A 116 -3.35 5.88 32.65
N VAL A 117 -3.33 5.82 33.98
CA VAL A 117 -2.49 6.72 34.79
C VAL A 117 -1.01 6.35 34.59
N GLY A 118 -0.24 7.25 33.97
CA GLY A 118 1.19 7.06 33.68
C GLY A 118 1.53 6.86 32.20
N PHE A 119 0.54 6.80 31.31
CA PHE A 119 0.74 6.73 29.86
C PHE A 119 0.22 8.01 29.18
N THR A 120 1.10 8.80 28.57
CA THR A 120 0.70 10.04 27.89
C THR A 120 0.21 9.74 26.49
N ILE A 121 -1.09 9.91 26.25
CA ILE A 121 -1.66 9.87 24.90
C ILE A 121 -1.39 11.22 24.24
N ASP A 122 -0.21 11.31 23.62
CA ASP A 122 0.25 12.47 22.86
C ASP A 122 -0.34 12.48 21.43
N THR A 123 -0.18 13.61 20.72
CA THR A 123 -0.73 13.86 19.37
C THR A 123 -0.30 12.81 18.33
N TRP A 124 0.91 12.26 18.46
CA TRP A 124 1.42 11.21 17.57
C TRP A 124 0.87 9.82 17.88
N LEU A 125 0.29 9.60 19.05
CA LEU A 125 -0.10 8.28 19.58
C LEU A 125 -1.61 8.15 19.62
N GLU A 126 -2.31 9.28 19.62
CA GLU A 126 -3.73 9.35 19.39
C GLU A 126 -4.09 8.70 18.03
N PRO A 127 -4.95 7.66 18.03
CA PRO A 127 -5.35 6.99 16.79
C PRO A 127 -6.21 7.92 15.92
N SER A 128 -6.11 7.77 14.60
CA SER A 128 -6.98 8.48 13.66
C SER A 128 -8.45 8.07 13.82
N HIS A 129 -9.37 8.95 13.46
CA HIS A 129 -10.80 8.64 13.51
C HIS A 129 -11.17 7.53 12.54
N SER A 130 -10.56 7.49 11.36
CA SER A 130 -10.71 6.36 10.42
C SER A 130 -10.28 5.01 11.02
N LEU A 131 -9.24 4.98 11.86
CA LEU A 131 -8.79 3.75 12.53
C LEU A 131 -9.78 3.30 13.61
N VAL A 132 -10.30 4.25 14.40
CA VAL A 132 -11.31 3.96 15.43
C VAL A 132 -12.62 3.47 14.79
N ASP A 133 -13.05 4.07 13.69
CA ASP A 133 -14.26 3.64 12.97
C ASP A 133 -14.11 2.22 12.41
N LYS A 134 -12.94 1.84 11.89
CA LYS A 134 -12.66 0.46 11.48
C LYS A 134 -12.72 -0.52 12.64
N ALA A 135 -12.15 -0.14 13.78
CA ALA A 135 -12.23 -0.97 14.98
C ALA A 135 -13.69 -1.17 15.42
N VAL A 136 -14.52 -0.11 15.41
CA VAL A 136 -15.95 -0.21 15.73
C VAL A 136 -16.69 -1.09 14.72
N GLY A 137 -16.35 -0.99 13.43
CA GLY A 137 -16.88 -1.88 12.39
C GLY A 137 -16.60 -3.36 12.71
N PHE A 138 -15.39 -3.71 13.13
CA PHE A 138 -15.09 -5.10 13.54
C PHE A 138 -15.88 -5.56 14.76
N ALA A 139 -16.18 -4.63 15.69
CA ALA A 139 -17.06 -4.92 16.81
C ALA A 139 -18.48 -5.25 16.33
N GLU A 140 -19.04 -4.41 15.46
CA GLU A 140 -20.40 -4.58 14.92
C GLU A 140 -20.54 -5.84 14.05
N GLU A 141 -19.55 -6.12 13.19
CA GLU A 141 -19.51 -7.31 12.35
C GLU A 141 -19.24 -8.60 13.15
N GLY A 142 -18.75 -8.48 14.38
CA GLY A 142 -18.37 -9.62 15.21
C GLY A 142 -17.18 -10.41 14.64
N CYS A 143 -16.38 -9.81 13.77
CA CYS A 143 -15.26 -10.45 13.09
C CYS A 143 -14.08 -9.48 12.97
N LEU A 144 -12.88 -9.92 13.33
CA LEU A 144 -11.67 -9.12 13.14
C LEU A 144 -11.16 -9.29 11.70
N GLY A 145 -11.17 -8.21 10.92
CA GLY A 145 -10.56 -8.16 9.60
C GLY A 145 -9.04 -7.92 9.64
N PRO A 146 -8.33 -8.02 8.50
CA PRO A 146 -6.90 -7.74 8.43
C PRO A 146 -6.62 -6.26 8.67
N LEU A 147 -6.24 -5.90 9.89
CA LEU A 147 -5.81 -4.55 10.25
C LEU A 147 -4.29 -4.43 10.12
N GLU A 148 -3.85 -4.08 8.92
CA GLU A 148 -2.43 -3.89 8.61
C GLU A 148 -1.84 -2.70 9.39
N LEU A 149 -0.61 -2.85 9.88
CA LEU A 149 0.09 -1.80 10.63
C LEU A 149 0.28 -0.53 9.80
N SER A 150 0.41 -0.65 8.48
CA SER A 150 0.48 0.48 7.54
C SER A 150 -0.81 1.33 7.53
N ARG A 151 -1.94 0.79 7.99
CA ARG A 151 -3.22 1.51 8.09
C ARG A 151 -3.44 2.12 9.48
N CYS A 152 -2.53 1.90 10.44
CA CYS A 152 -2.63 2.40 11.81
C CYS A 152 -2.10 3.84 11.92
N THR A 153 -2.84 4.77 11.35
CA THR A 153 -2.46 6.19 11.24
C THR A 153 -2.75 6.97 12.53
N SER A 154 -1.95 8.01 12.79
CA SER A 154 -2.17 8.96 13.89
C SER A 154 -3.20 10.02 13.52
N ARG A 155 -3.82 10.64 14.53
CA ARG A 155 -4.70 11.81 14.34
C ARG A 155 -3.99 12.98 13.66
N GLU A 156 -2.72 13.24 13.98
CA GLU A 156 -1.92 14.28 13.32
C GLU A 156 -1.79 14.04 11.81
N ALA A 157 -1.43 12.82 11.42
CA ALA A 157 -1.33 12.43 10.01
C ALA A 157 -2.67 12.57 9.27
N GLU A 158 -3.79 12.27 9.93
CA GLU A 158 -5.13 12.48 9.37
C GLU A 158 -5.42 13.97 9.13
N MET A 159 -5.16 14.83 10.11
CA MET A 159 -5.33 16.29 9.98
C MET A 159 -4.40 16.89 8.92
N ARG A 160 -3.16 16.39 8.81
CA ARG A 160 -2.19 16.86 7.82
C ARG A 160 -2.58 16.47 6.39
N SER A 161 -3.24 15.33 6.24
CA SER A 161 -3.68 14.79 4.94
C SER A 161 -5.10 15.21 4.56
N GLU A 162 -5.84 15.90 5.43
CA GLU A 162 -7.19 16.42 5.18
C GLU A 162 -7.24 17.59 4.15
N LYS A 163 -6.23 17.70 3.28
CA LYS A 163 -6.34 18.54 2.09
C LYS A 163 -7.38 17.91 1.18
N ARG A 164 -8.52 18.60 0.99
CA ARG A 164 -9.61 18.25 0.07
C ARG A 164 -9.07 17.65 -1.22
N ASP A 165 -9.21 16.33 -1.35
CA ASP A 165 -9.03 15.68 -2.64
C ASP A 165 -10.12 16.18 -3.60
N PRO A 166 -9.77 16.49 -4.86
CA PRO A 166 -10.75 16.95 -5.84
C PRO A 166 -11.78 15.83 -6.10
N GLU A 167 -13.04 16.10 -5.78
CA GLU A 167 -14.16 15.20 -6.06
C GLU A 167 -14.20 14.91 -7.56
N THR A 168 -14.10 13.64 -7.94
CA THR A 168 -14.15 13.25 -9.35
C THR A 168 -15.61 13.01 -9.72
N PHE A 169 -16.17 13.89 -10.55
CA PHE A 169 -17.53 13.74 -11.07
C PHE A 169 -17.51 12.78 -12.25
N ARG A 170 -18.15 11.61 -12.11
CA ARG A 170 -18.39 10.68 -13.22
C ARG A 170 -19.83 10.84 -13.69
N LEU A 171 -20.02 11.20 -14.96
CA LEU A 171 -21.33 11.33 -15.59
C LEU A 171 -21.64 10.04 -16.36
N GLU A 172 -22.52 9.19 -15.81
CA GLU A 172 -23.04 8.03 -16.53
C GLU A 172 -24.51 8.28 -16.90
N LYS A 173 -24.76 8.46 -18.22
CA LYS A 173 -26.07 8.44 -18.90
C LYS A 173 -27.28 9.10 -18.17
N LEU A 174 -27.07 10.26 -17.53
CA LEU A 174 -28.04 11.13 -16.80
C LEU A 174 -27.95 11.14 -15.26
N ASN A 175 -27.08 10.36 -14.62
CA ASN A 175 -26.81 10.48 -13.18
C ASN A 175 -25.33 10.81 -12.89
N ILE A 176 -25.10 11.84 -12.06
CA ILE A 176 -23.78 12.22 -11.57
C ILE A 176 -23.49 11.36 -10.33
N LYS A 177 -22.62 10.36 -10.44
CA LYS A 177 -22.12 9.61 -9.29
C LYS A 177 -20.80 10.21 -8.85
N VAL A 178 -20.81 10.94 -7.73
CA VAL A 178 -19.58 11.45 -7.10
C VAL A 178 -18.84 10.27 -6.50
N THR A 179 -17.73 9.88 -7.14
CA THR A 179 -16.89 8.79 -6.62
C THR A 179 -15.68 9.43 -5.97
N LYS A 180 -15.62 9.37 -4.63
CA LYS A 180 -14.43 9.77 -3.89
C LYS A 180 -13.45 8.61 -3.92
N PRO A 181 -12.29 8.71 -4.60
CA PRO A 181 -11.29 7.66 -4.50
C PRO A 181 -10.89 7.51 -3.03
N PRO A 182 -10.82 6.29 -2.47
CA PRO A 182 -10.48 6.11 -1.07
C PRO A 182 -9.03 6.52 -0.85
N THR A 183 -8.81 7.66 -0.20
CA THR A 183 -7.49 8.13 0.21
C THR A 183 -6.95 7.17 1.26
N THR A 184 -6.09 6.24 0.82
CA THR A 184 -5.42 5.31 1.72
C THR A 184 -4.22 6.01 2.35
N LEU A 185 -4.49 6.74 3.44
CA LEU A 185 -3.43 7.27 4.29
C LEU A 185 -2.62 6.10 4.85
N THR A 186 -1.31 6.09 4.58
CA THR A 186 -0.38 5.09 5.08
C THR A 186 0.43 5.67 6.25
N ALA A 187 0.58 4.88 7.30
CA ALA A 187 1.43 5.20 8.44
C ALA A 187 2.89 4.89 8.09
N ASP A 188 3.82 5.69 8.61
CA ASP A 188 5.24 5.39 8.51
C ASP A 188 5.57 4.12 9.32
N THR A 189 6.19 3.13 8.67
CA THR A 189 6.65 1.88 9.29
C THR A 189 8.16 1.67 9.07
N SER A 190 8.91 2.74 8.82
CA SER A 190 10.34 2.68 8.46
C SER A 190 11.27 2.34 9.62
N SER A 191 10.90 2.69 10.85
CA SER A 191 11.73 2.51 12.05
C SER A 191 11.04 1.62 13.07
N ASP A 192 11.85 0.97 13.92
CA ASP A 192 11.35 0.13 15.03
C ASP A 192 10.39 0.91 15.93
N LEU A 193 10.70 2.19 16.22
CA LEU A 193 9.86 3.07 17.01
C LEU A 193 8.53 3.35 16.30
N HIS A 194 8.55 3.63 14.99
CA HIS A 194 7.35 3.87 14.22
C HIS A 194 6.42 2.64 14.20
N VAL A 195 6.97 1.44 14.02
CA VAL A 195 6.20 0.19 14.08
C VAL A 195 5.61 -0.03 15.47
N ARG A 196 6.39 0.18 16.54
CA ARG A 196 5.90 0.08 17.92
C ARG A 196 4.73 1.02 18.17
N THR A 197 4.86 2.29 17.77
CA THR A 197 3.81 3.30 17.91
C THR A 197 2.56 2.91 17.10
N CYS A 198 2.72 2.36 15.89
CA CYS A 198 1.59 1.86 15.09
C CYS A 198 0.83 0.71 15.78
N MET A 199 1.56 -0.23 16.39
CA MET A 199 0.94 -1.30 17.19
C MET A 199 0.19 -0.75 18.41
N GLN A 200 0.75 0.26 19.08
CA GLN A 200 0.11 0.92 20.23
C GLN A 200 -1.14 1.72 19.82
N ARG A 201 -1.13 2.41 18.67
CA ARG A 201 -2.33 3.07 18.11
C ARG A 201 -3.46 2.07 17.84
N ARG A 202 -3.13 0.91 17.28
CA ARG A 202 -4.11 -0.18 17.08
C ARG A 202 -4.70 -0.62 18.42
N ALA A 203 -3.87 -0.79 19.45
CA ALA A 203 -4.32 -1.17 20.77
C ALA A 203 -5.26 -0.12 21.40
N LEU A 204 -4.94 1.17 21.26
CA LEU A 204 -5.81 2.27 21.71
C LEU A 204 -7.14 2.28 20.94
N ALA A 205 -7.11 2.09 19.62
CA ALA A 205 -8.33 2.02 18.81
C ALA A 205 -9.24 0.85 19.22
N PHE A 206 -8.67 -0.33 19.52
CA PHE A 206 -9.46 -1.47 20.03
C PHE A 206 -10.03 -1.23 21.42
N HIS A 207 -9.31 -0.52 22.29
CA HIS A 207 -9.87 -0.11 23.58
C HIS A 207 -11.00 0.92 23.42
N MET A 208 -10.84 1.90 22.52
CA MET A 208 -11.91 2.84 22.18
C MET A 208 -13.12 2.13 21.59
N ALA A 209 -12.94 1.06 20.82
CA ALA A 209 -14.04 0.27 20.28
C ALA A 209 -14.73 -0.62 21.35
N GLY A 210 -14.09 -0.86 22.50
CA GLY A 210 -14.58 -1.76 23.55
C GLY A 210 -14.29 -3.24 23.26
N ILE A 211 -13.34 -3.51 22.37
CA ILE A 211 -12.99 -4.85 21.86
C ILE A 211 -11.94 -5.53 22.73
N ALA A 212 -10.94 -4.76 23.17
CA ALA A 212 -9.78 -5.26 23.90
C ALA A 212 -9.23 -4.22 24.88
N THR A 213 -8.48 -4.67 25.89
CA THR A 213 -7.86 -3.78 26.86
C THR A 213 -6.46 -3.35 26.39
N PHE A 214 -6.15 -2.04 26.46
CA PHE A 214 -4.83 -1.53 26.06
C PHE A 214 -3.69 -2.24 26.81
N VAL A 215 -3.86 -2.48 28.12
CA VAL A 215 -2.86 -3.15 28.97
C VAL A 215 -2.54 -4.57 28.51
N ALA A 216 -3.54 -5.33 28.03
CA ALA A 216 -3.34 -6.69 27.54
C ALA A 216 -2.52 -6.67 26.23
N LEU A 217 -2.84 -5.76 25.32
CA LEU A 217 -2.15 -5.61 24.05
C LEU A 217 -0.73 -5.05 24.22
N ASP A 218 -0.52 -4.05 25.08
CA ASP A 218 0.80 -3.44 25.30
C ASP A 218 1.80 -4.41 25.96
N LYS A 219 1.32 -5.37 26.79
CA LYS A 219 2.15 -6.47 27.29
C LYS A 219 2.77 -7.29 26.15
N ILE A 220 2.01 -7.55 25.10
CA ILE A 220 2.47 -8.36 23.96
C ILE A 220 3.34 -7.56 23.02
N ILE A 221 3.01 -6.29 22.78
CA ILE A 221 3.90 -5.37 22.05
C ILE A 221 5.25 -5.30 22.77
N SER A 222 5.25 -5.09 24.08
CA SER A 222 6.48 -5.08 24.89
C SER A 222 7.23 -6.41 24.84
N ARG A 223 6.53 -7.54 24.80
CA ARG A 223 7.13 -8.86 24.63
C ARG A 223 7.81 -9.04 23.26
N PHE A 224 7.15 -8.69 22.16
CA PHE A 224 7.70 -8.82 20.80
C PHE A 224 8.98 -8.00 20.62
N PHE A 225 8.96 -6.72 21.03
CA PHE A 225 10.17 -5.88 20.99
C PHE A 225 11.23 -6.36 22.01
N GLY A 226 10.82 -6.98 23.11
CA GLY A 226 11.72 -7.63 24.05
C GLY A 226 12.52 -8.79 23.45
N TYR A 227 12.00 -9.51 22.45
CA TYR A 227 12.74 -10.56 21.73
C TYR A 227 13.88 -10.00 20.87
N MET A 228 13.73 -8.79 20.32
CA MET A 228 14.80 -8.13 19.55
C MET A 228 15.99 -7.75 20.44
N MET A 229 15.75 -7.49 21.73
CA MET A 229 16.77 -7.09 22.70
C MET A 229 17.51 -8.28 23.34
N ARG A 230 17.13 -9.53 23.03
CA ARG A 230 17.76 -10.70 23.64
C ARG A 230 19.17 -10.93 23.08
N PRO A 231 20.15 -11.29 23.92
CA PRO A 231 21.46 -11.71 23.43
C PRO A 231 21.31 -13.01 22.63
N VAL A 232 21.91 -13.04 21.44
CA VAL A 232 21.92 -14.23 20.58
C VAL A 232 23.20 -15.04 20.74
N TYR A 233 23.09 -16.35 20.58
CA TYR A 233 24.24 -17.25 20.62
C TYR A 233 25.17 -17.01 19.41
N PRO A 234 26.47 -17.32 19.54
CA PRO A 234 27.41 -17.24 18.42
C PRO A 234 26.92 -18.04 17.21
N GLY A 235 26.85 -17.40 16.04
CA GLY A 235 26.37 -18.01 14.80
C GLY A 235 24.89 -17.75 14.46
N GLN A 236 24.12 -17.18 15.38
CA GLN A 236 22.74 -16.75 15.13
C GLN A 236 22.66 -15.23 14.84
N GLN A 237 21.58 -14.81 14.18
CA GLN A 237 21.24 -13.41 13.94
C GLN A 237 20.14 -12.98 14.93
N PRO A 238 20.21 -11.75 15.50
CA PRO A 238 19.11 -11.21 16.30
C PRO A 238 17.82 -11.12 15.49
N VAL A 239 16.70 -11.16 16.20
CA VAL A 239 15.35 -11.06 15.62
C VAL A 239 15.23 -9.72 14.90
N THR A 240 14.81 -9.76 13.63
CA THR A 240 14.64 -8.55 12.81
C THR A 240 13.25 -7.94 12.98
N LEU A 241 13.10 -6.66 12.63
CA LEU A 241 11.80 -5.99 12.64
C LEU A 241 10.76 -6.71 11.75
N SER A 242 11.19 -7.23 10.59
CA SER A 242 10.31 -8.00 9.71
C SER A 242 9.75 -9.25 10.38
N GLN A 243 10.55 -9.95 11.19
CA GLN A 243 10.10 -11.10 11.96
C GLN A 243 9.05 -10.72 13.00
N VAL A 244 9.19 -9.54 13.62
CA VAL A 244 8.19 -9.02 14.57
C VAL A 244 6.87 -8.67 13.87
N VAL A 245 6.92 -8.05 12.70
CA VAL A 245 5.71 -7.73 11.91
C VAL A 245 5.01 -9.00 11.43
N ASP A 246 5.76 -10.02 11.02
CA ASP A 246 5.20 -11.31 10.61
C ASP A 246 4.61 -12.06 11.82
N ALA A 247 5.28 -12.04 12.98
CA ALA A 247 4.76 -12.62 14.22
C ALA A 247 3.44 -11.95 14.65
N ASP A 248 3.36 -10.62 14.55
CA ASP A 248 2.13 -9.87 14.81
C ASP A 248 1.01 -10.26 13.84
N ARG A 249 1.30 -10.37 12.54
CA ARG A 249 0.32 -10.80 11.54
C ARG A 249 -0.22 -12.19 11.88
N THR A 250 0.66 -13.14 12.19
CA THR A 250 0.28 -14.51 12.55
C THR A 250 -0.57 -14.54 13.82
N LEU A 251 -0.20 -13.79 14.86
CA LEU A 251 -0.98 -13.68 16.08
C LEU A 251 -2.42 -13.22 15.79
N TRP A 252 -2.59 -12.16 15.00
CA TRP A 252 -3.93 -11.63 14.70
C TRP A 252 -4.77 -12.54 13.81
N VAL A 253 -4.15 -13.36 12.95
CA VAL A 253 -4.87 -14.40 12.19
C VAL A 253 -5.45 -15.45 13.15
N LEU A 254 -4.66 -15.92 14.11
CA LEU A 254 -5.11 -16.90 15.11
C LEU A 254 -6.19 -16.32 16.03
N VAL A 255 -6.00 -15.10 16.51
CA VAL A 255 -7.00 -14.40 17.34
C VAL A 255 -8.30 -14.21 16.57
N ALA A 256 -8.25 -13.76 15.31
CA ALA A 256 -9.44 -13.58 14.48
C ALA A 256 -10.23 -14.88 14.26
N GLN A 257 -9.54 -16.02 14.14
CA GLN A 257 -10.20 -17.33 14.03
C GLN A 257 -10.95 -17.72 15.31
N GLU A 258 -10.33 -17.54 16.47
CA GLU A 258 -10.92 -17.93 17.76
C GLU A 258 -12.06 -16.99 18.18
N THR A 259 -11.92 -15.69 17.93
CA THR A 259 -12.87 -14.67 18.43
C THR A 259 -14.04 -14.44 17.50
N ARG A 260 -14.17 -15.21 16.41
CA ARG A 260 -15.24 -15.07 15.42
C ARG A 260 -16.62 -15.22 16.09
N GLY A 261 -17.45 -14.19 15.96
CA GLY A 261 -18.79 -14.12 16.55
C GLY A 261 -18.83 -13.83 18.06
N LYS A 262 -17.66 -13.72 18.73
CA LYS A 262 -17.54 -13.46 20.17
C LYS A 262 -16.90 -12.10 20.50
N VAL A 263 -16.64 -11.26 19.49
CA VAL A 263 -15.89 -9.99 19.64
C VAL A 263 -16.53 -9.02 20.65
N LEU A 264 -17.87 -8.96 20.69
CA LEU A 264 -18.63 -8.09 21.61
C LEU A 264 -19.27 -8.83 22.78
N THR A 265 -19.00 -10.13 22.96
CA THR A 265 -19.57 -10.84 24.11
C THR A 265 -18.98 -10.23 25.38
N SER A 266 -19.84 -9.66 26.22
CA SER A 266 -19.51 -8.96 27.48
C SER A 266 -19.01 -9.92 28.57
N GLY A 267 -17.92 -10.63 28.28
CA GLY A 267 -17.17 -11.43 29.23
C GLY A 267 -16.10 -10.62 29.94
N THR A 268 -15.85 -10.95 31.20
CA THR A 268 -14.63 -10.55 31.92
C THR A 268 -13.79 -11.81 32.17
N PRO A 269 -12.58 -11.95 31.59
CA PRO A 269 -11.91 -11.03 30.65
C PRO A 269 -12.58 -10.96 29.27
N LEU A 270 -12.28 -9.90 28.52
CA LEU A 270 -12.76 -9.75 27.15
C LEU A 270 -12.27 -10.94 26.30
N PRO A 271 -13.10 -11.47 25.38
CA PRO A 271 -12.74 -12.64 24.58
C PRO A 271 -11.44 -12.48 23.78
N ILE A 272 -11.17 -11.27 23.29
CA ILE A 272 -9.93 -10.97 22.58
C ILE A 272 -8.74 -10.89 23.53
N ASP A 273 -8.89 -10.33 24.73
CA ASP A 273 -7.80 -10.30 25.71
C ASP A 273 -7.39 -11.73 26.11
N ALA A 274 -8.37 -12.63 26.29
CA ALA A 274 -8.13 -14.03 26.60
C ALA A 274 -7.47 -14.79 25.43
N ALA A 275 -7.96 -14.61 24.21
CA ALA A 275 -7.39 -15.24 23.02
C ALA A 275 -5.95 -14.75 22.78
N VAL A 276 -5.72 -13.45 22.92
CA VAL A 276 -4.42 -12.82 22.73
C VAL A 276 -3.41 -13.32 23.79
N ASP A 277 -3.84 -13.51 25.05
CA ASP A 277 -2.98 -14.09 26.09
C ASP A 277 -2.70 -15.59 25.87
N ALA A 278 -3.63 -16.33 25.28
CA ALA A 278 -3.45 -17.75 24.95
C ALA A 278 -2.52 -17.97 23.74
N PHE A 279 -2.70 -17.19 22.67
CA PHE A 279 -1.96 -17.38 21.41
C PHE A 279 -0.59 -16.68 21.36
N LYS A 280 -0.24 -15.88 22.38
CA LYS A 280 1.11 -15.28 22.47
C LYS A 280 2.24 -16.31 22.48
N ASP A 281 1.95 -17.53 22.94
CA ASP A 281 2.87 -18.67 23.05
C ASP A 281 2.62 -19.74 21.98
N ALA A 282 1.73 -19.47 21.02
CA ALA A 282 1.45 -20.41 19.94
C ALA A 282 2.73 -20.73 19.15
N PRO A 283 2.91 -22.00 18.72
CA PRO A 283 4.11 -22.43 18.01
C PRO A 283 4.34 -21.61 16.73
N ASP A 284 3.28 -21.22 16.03
CA ASP A 284 3.36 -20.44 14.79
C ASP A 284 3.92 -19.02 15.04
N VAL A 285 3.52 -18.39 16.14
CA VAL A 285 4.01 -17.06 16.54
C VAL A 285 5.43 -17.15 17.09
N ALA A 286 5.70 -18.17 17.91
CA ALA A 286 7.03 -18.42 18.46
C ALA A 286 8.06 -18.69 17.37
N PHE A 287 7.70 -19.46 16.34
CA PHE A 287 8.56 -19.77 15.20
C PHE A 287 8.98 -18.52 14.42
N ALA A 288 8.06 -17.57 14.23
CA ALA A 288 8.38 -16.29 13.59
C ALA A 288 9.44 -15.49 14.39
N LEU A 289 9.38 -15.56 15.72
CA LEU A 289 10.25 -14.84 16.65
C LEU A 289 11.57 -15.57 16.98
N MET A 290 11.84 -16.75 16.40
CA MET A 290 13.09 -17.46 16.66
C MET A 290 14.29 -16.77 15.97
N PRO A 291 15.43 -16.62 16.69
CA PRO A 291 16.70 -16.23 16.07
C PRO A 291 17.08 -17.21 14.96
N ARG A 292 17.31 -16.69 13.76
CA ARG A 292 17.70 -17.50 12.61
C ARG A 292 19.21 -17.71 12.62
N THR A 293 19.66 -18.90 12.24
CA THR A 293 21.08 -19.13 11.95
C THR A 293 21.50 -18.17 10.85
N LYS A 294 22.68 -17.54 10.98
CA LYS A 294 23.26 -16.82 9.85
C LYS A 294 23.41 -17.83 8.72
N GLY A 295 22.58 -17.71 7.68
CA GLY A 295 22.75 -18.52 6.50
C GLY A 295 24.13 -18.23 5.93
N SER A 296 25.06 -19.17 6.08
CA SER A 296 26.18 -19.27 5.16
C SER A 296 25.57 -19.70 3.84
N VAL A 297 25.11 -18.74 3.03
CA VAL A 297 25.14 -18.97 1.60
C VAL A 297 26.62 -19.23 1.30
N PRO A 298 27.00 -20.44 0.83
CA PRO A 298 28.37 -20.66 0.41
C PRO A 298 28.68 -19.58 -0.63
N PRO A 299 29.80 -18.84 -0.51
CA PRO A 299 30.22 -18.01 -1.62
C PRO A 299 30.30 -18.91 -2.86
N PRO A 300 29.84 -18.45 -4.04
CA PRO A 300 29.93 -19.24 -5.26
C PRO A 300 31.36 -19.76 -5.42
N PRO A 301 31.55 -21.03 -5.85
CA PRO A 301 32.87 -21.62 -5.95
C PRO A 301 33.75 -20.71 -6.78
N LYS A 302 34.85 -20.25 -6.19
CA LYS A 302 35.86 -19.47 -6.92
C LYS A 302 36.31 -20.34 -8.09
N PRO A 303 36.26 -19.86 -9.35
CA PRO A 303 36.81 -20.61 -10.45
C PRO A 303 38.30 -20.86 -10.18
N SER A 304 38.67 -22.14 -10.22
CA SER A 304 40.05 -22.60 -10.18
C SER A 304 40.85 -21.91 -11.30
N PRO A 305 42.03 -21.35 -11.01
CA PRO A 305 42.85 -20.75 -12.05
C PRO A 305 43.59 -21.86 -12.79
N THR A 306 43.03 -22.35 -13.90
CA THR A 306 43.82 -22.98 -14.95
C THR A 306 44.50 -21.89 -15.76
N ALA A 307 45.82 -21.80 -15.54
CA ALA A 307 46.88 -21.38 -16.43
C ALA A 307 46.66 -20.16 -17.35
N GLY A 308 47.36 -19.07 -17.03
CA GLY A 308 47.79 -18.09 -18.03
C GLY A 308 47.83 -16.64 -17.56
N ALA A 309 48.82 -16.25 -16.74
CA ALA A 309 49.34 -14.88 -16.75
C ALA A 309 50.59 -14.75 -15.86
N GLU A 310 51.59 -14.08 -16.40
CA GLU A 310 52.95 -13.96 -15.92
C GLU A 310 53.11 -13.15 -14.62
N ALA A 311 54.25 -13.39 -13.98
CA ALA A 311 54.61 -12.95 -12.64
C ALA A 311 54.70 -11.42 -12.47
N MET A 312 53.84 -10.83 -11.61
CA MET A 312 54.10 -9.50 -11.02
C MET A 312 54.74 -9.65 -9.63
N SER A 313 55.85 -8.93 -9.44
CA SER A 313 56.76 -9.11 -8.30
C SER A 313 56.17 -8.72 -6.94
N ARG A 314 56.61 -9.46 -5.91
CA ARG A 314 56.27 -9.38 -4.48
C ARG A 314 56.46 -7.99 -3.86
N ALA A 315 57.17 -7.08 -4.53
CA ALA A 315 57.42 -5.70 -4.10
C ALA A 315 56.19 -4.77 -4.24
N LYS A 316 55.32 -4.99 -5.24
CA LYS A 316 54.14 -4.14 -5.48
C LYS A 316 53.01 -4.43 -4.48
N ARG A 317 52.90 -5.68 -4.01
CA ARG A 317 51.90 -6.12 -3.01
C ARG A 317 52.15 -5.51 -1.62
N ARG A 318 53.42 -5.22 -1.28
CA ARG A 318 53.82 -4.61 0.00
C ARG A 318 53.57 -3.10 0.07
N ARG A 319 53.51 -2.40 -1.07
CA ARG A 319 53.17 -0.96 -1.14
C ARG A 319 51.67 -0.69 -1.00
N LEU A 320 50.80 -1.58 -1.49
CA LEU A 320 49.34 -1.41 -1.41
C LEU A 320 48.75 -1.70 -0.02
N GLN A 321 49.37 -2.59 0.76
CA GLN A 321 48.91 -2.89 2.14
C GLN A 321 49.27 -1.81 3.17
N LYS A 322 50.30 -0.98 2.89
CA LYS A 322 50.69 0.14 3.75
C LYS A 322 49.82 1.40 3.56
N ALA A 323 49.01 1.46 2.49
CA ALA A 323 48.12 2.57 2.17
C ALA A 323 46.68 2.42 2.73
N ALA A 324 46.35 1.29 3.36
CA ALA A 324 45.00 0.97 3.83
C ALA A 324 44.81 1.07 5.36
N LYS A 325 45.80 1.58 6.10
CA LYS A 325 45.70 1.82 7.55
C LYS A 325 46.07 3.26 7.91
N SER A 326 45.11 4.17 7.73
CA SER A 326 44.96 5.37 8.56
C SER A 326 43.56 5.96 8.36
N LYS A 327 42.78 6.03 9.44
CA LYS A 327 41.58 6.86 9.60
C LYS A 327 41.86 7.86 10.74
N PRO A 328 41.09 8.96 10.84
CA PRO A 328 41.60 10.30 11.15
C PRO A 328 41.41 10.73 12.61
N ILE A 329 42.13 11.78 13.02
CA ILE A 329 41.77 12.69 14.14
C ILE A 329 41.97 14.13 13.65
N ALA A 330 41.13 15.03 14.17
CA ALA A 330 40.79 16.37 13.72
C ALA A 330 41.79 17.50 14.06
N ASP A 331 41.55 18.61 13.35
CA ASP A 331 41.50 20.01 13.81
C ASP A 331 42.50 21.06 13.28
N SER A 332 41.85 22.15 12.82
CA SER A 332 42.23 23.57 12.83
C SER A 332 42.99 24.23 11.66
N ALA A 333 42.34 25.32 11.20
CA ALA A 333 42.86 26.60 10.71
C ALA A 333 43.40 26.77 9.26
N GLN A 334 42.70 27.68 8.56
CA GLN A 334 42.94 28.36 7.27
C GLN A 334 44.18 29.31 7.25
N PRO A 335 44.46 30.13 6.20
CA PRO A 335 44.19 30.07 4.74
C PRO A 335 45.42 30.48 3.84
N GLY A 336 45.36 30.23 2.52
CA GLY A 336 46.24 30.93 1.56
C GLY A 336 46.27 30.43 0.10
N LYS A 337 45.44 31.05 -0.75
CA LYS A 337 45.50 31.41 -2.20
C LYS A 337 46.37 30.64 -3.26
N PRO A 338 46.02 30.77 -4.57
CA PRO A 338 45.95 29.67 -5.54
C PRO A 338 47.13 29.59 -6.52
N SER A 339 47.34 28.43 -7.14
CA SER A 339 48.00 28.35 -8.44
C SER A 339 47.40 27.29 -9.35
N ALA A 340 47.19 27.69 -10.60
CA ALA A 340 46.81 26.86 -11.71
C ALA A 340 47.99 25.97 -12.14
N GLY A 341 47.70 24.71 -12.49
CA GLY A 341 48.68 23.79 -13.03
C GLY A 341 47.99 22.51 -13.47
N GLY A 342 47.63 22.44 -14.76
CA GLY A 342 46.99 21.26 -15.34
C GLY A 342 47.92 20.04 -15.31
N SER A 343 47.37 18.88 -14.98
CA SER A 343 47.98 17.60 -15.33
C SER A 343 46.90 16.64 -15.81
N LYS A 344 47.04 16.24 -17.07
CA LYS A 344 46.31 15.16 -17.74
C LYS A 344 46.53 13.87 -16.96
N GLY A 345 45.45 13.25 -16.50
CA GLY A 345 45.43 11.89 -15.97
C GLY A 345 44.26 11.12 -16.58
N GLY A 346 44.57 10.15 -17.44
CA GLY A 346 43.60 9.35 -18.17
C GLY A 346 42.63 8.60 -17.25
N GLY A 347 41.35 8.93 -17.35
CA GLY A 347 40.26 8.19 -16.74
C GLY A 347 39.74 7.13 -17.72
N LYS A 348 39.68 5.88 -17.26
CA LYS A 348 38.91 4.80 -17.89
C LYS A 348 37.52 5.32 -18.29
N GLY A 349 37.15 5.14 -19.55
CA GLY A 349 35.90 5.61 -20.12
C GLY A 349 34.71 5.18 -19.27
N ILE A 350 33.87 6.14 -18.93
CA ILE A 350 32.57 5.89 -18.32
C ILE A 350 31.70 5.30 -19.44
N ASP A 351 31.24 4.08 -19.25
CA ASP A 351 30.34 3.41 -20.20
C ASP A 351 28.99 4.13 -20.19
N ILE A 352 28.68 4.89 -21.24
CA ILE A 352 27.52 5.76 -21.34
C ILE A 352 26.71 5.29 -22.57
N PRO A 353 25.38 5.10 -22.45
CA PRO A 353 24.55 4.69 -23.58
C PRO A 353 24.71 5.63 -24.79
N PRO A 354 24.71 5.11 -26.02
CA PRO A 354 24.86 5.93 -27.22
C PRO A 354 23.75 6.99 -27.29
N GLY A 355 24.13 8.27 -27.40
CA GLY A 355 23.21 9.41 -27.45
C GLY A 355 23.02 10.17 -26.13
N ALA A 356 23.57 9.69 -25.01
CA ALA A 356 23.49 10.41 -23.73
C ALA A 356 24.55 11.52 -23.62
N LYS A 357 24.10 12.72 -23.24
CA LYS A 357 24.94 13.91 -23.02
C LYS A 357 25.57 13.86 -21.62
N THR A 358 26.84 14.25 -21.54
CA THR A 358 27.61 14.26 -20.28
C THR A 358 27.53 15.58 -19.52
N ARG A 359 27.12 16.64 -20.21
CA ARG A 359 26.97 18.00 -19.69
C ARG A 359 25.64 18.59 -20.14
N ASP A 360 25.10 19.49 -19.35
CA ASP A 360 23.92 20.27 -19.73
C ASP A 360 24.26 21.36 -20.75
N ASP A 361 23.25 22.08 -21.25
CA ASP A 361 23.41 23.16 -22.23
C ASP A 361 24.25 24.35 -21.69
N GLN A 362 24.46 24.40 -20.37
CA GLN A 362 25.28 25.40 -19.67
C GLN A 362 26.69 24.87 -19.34
N GLY A 363 27.08 23.71 -19.88
CA GLY A 363 28.39 23.10 -19.68
C GLY A 363 28.63 22.50 -18.29
N ARG A 364 27.59 22.34 -17.46
CA ARG A 364 27.66 21.79 -16.10
C ARG A 364 27.55 20.25 -16.13
N PRO A 365 28.27 19.53 -15.25
CA PRO A 365 28.31 18.07 -15.26
C PRO A 365 27.01 17.44 -14.74
N ILE A 366 26.57 16.36 -15.37
CA ILE A 366 25.37 15.60 -14.99
C ILE A 366 25.75 14.42 -14.09
N CYS A 367 24.95 14.14 -13.06
CA CYS A 367 25.18 13.04 -12.12
C CYS A 367 24.82 11.69 -12.79
N PHE A 368 25.79 10.95 -13.34
CA PHE A 368 25.50 9.66 -14.01
C PHE A 368 24.85 8.60 -13.11
N ARG A 369 25.16 8.62 -11.81
CA ARG A 369 24.54 7.71 -10.85
C ARG A 369 23.07 8.02 -10.60
N TYR A 370 22.64 9.26 -10.79
CA TYR A 370 21.24 9.63 -10.68
C TYR A 370 20.42 9.02 -11.81
N ASN A 371 20.90 9.11 -13.05
CA ASN A 371 20.27 8.45 -14.21
C ASN A 371 20.31 6.91 -14.11
N ARG A 372 21.17 6.34 -13.27
CA ARG A 372 21.22 4.90 -12.95
C ARG A 372 20.56 4.52 -11.61
N LYS A 373 19.86 5.45 -10.96
CA LYS A 373 19.23 5.27 -9.62
C LYS A 373 20.15 4.78 -8.50
N ALA A 374 21.46 4.97 -8.63
CA ALA A 374 22.48 4.59 -7.65
C ALA A 374 23.02 5.83 -6.90
N CYS A 375 22.24 6.91 -6.85
CA CYS A 375 22.59 8.15 -6.17
C CYS A 375 21.73 8.32 -4.92
N ASP A 376 22.37 8.33 -3.75
CA ASP A 376 21.70 8.40 -2.44
C ASP A 376 21.26 9.83 -2.05
N GLN A 377 21.43 10.81 -2.95
CA GLN A 377 21.13 12.23 -2.69
C GLN A 377 19.87 12.64 -3.45
N SER A 378 18.88 13.23 -2.76
CA SER A 378 17.60 13.66 -3.37
C SER A 378 17.56 15.15 -3.77
N LYS A 379 18.68 15.87 -3.68
CA LYS A 379 18.78 17.30 -4.04
C LYS A 379 18.91 17.47 -5.55
N GLU A 380 18.57 18.63 -6.13
CA GLU A 380 18.74 18.90 -7.57
C GLU A 380 20.19 18.79 -8.07
N LYS A 381 21.16 18.80 -7.15
CA LYS A 381 22.59 18.67 -7.40
C LYS A 381 23.24 17.76 -6.37
N CYS A 382 23.96 16.74 -6.84
CA CYS A 382 24.86 15.91 -6.06
C CYS A 382 26.31 16.45 -6.16
N GLN A 383 27.21 15.96 -5.31
CA GLN A 383 28.66 16.25 -5.43
C GLN A 383 29.25 15.79 -6.78
N ARG A 384 28.59 14.88 -7.49
CA ARG A 384 29.02 14.31 -8.78
C ARG A 384 28.37 14.99 -10.00
N GLY A 385 27.43 15.93 -9.82
CA GLY A 385 26.73 16.61 -10.93
C GLY A 385 25.25 16.93 -10.66
N TYR A 386 24.56 17.50 -11.65
CA TYR A 386 23.13 17.83 -11.58
C TYR A 386 22.24 16.61 -11.81
N HIS A 387 21.09 16.57 -11.14
CA HIS A 387 20.06 15.52 -11.26
C HIS A 387 19.11 15.83 -12.40
N VAL A 388 19.62 15.72 -13.62
CA VAL A 388 18.87 15.93 -14.86
C VAL A 388 19.04 14.71 -15.78
N CYS A 389 18.03 14.46 -16.62
CA CYS A 389 18.08 13.38 -17.61
C CYS A 389 19.22 13.64 -18.60
N TRP A 390 20.09 12.65 -18.82
CA TRP A 390 21.21 12.77 -19.75
C TRP A 390 20.82 12.84 -21.23
N PHE A 391 19.55 12.59 -21.60
CA PHE A 391 19.09 12.64 -23.00
C PHE A 391 18.41 13.97 -23.33
N CYS A 392 17.48 14.42 -22.48
CA CYS A 392 16.69 15.63 -22.71
C CYS A 392 17.08 16.81 -21.81
N LEU A 393 18.06 16.64 -20.90
CA LEU A 393 18.64 17.67 -20.02
C LEU A 393 17.66 18.34 -19.03
N LYS A 394 16.43 17.84 -18.92
CA LYS A 394 15.40 18.35 -18.01
C LYS A 394 15.37 17.56 -16.70
N ASN A 395 14.94 18.22 -15.63
CA ASN A 395 14.63 17.58 -14.36
C ASN A 395 13.19 17.03 -14.41
N HIS A 396 13.04 15.71 -14.34
CA HIS A 396 11.74 15.02 -14.41
C HIS A 396 11.17 14.68 -13.03
N ALA A 397 11.68 15.30 -11.96
CA ALA A 397 11.05 15.27 -10.65
C ALA A 397 9.71 16.06 -10.68
N GLY A 398 8.69 15.51 -11.35
CA GLY A 398 7.32 16.05 -11.37
C GLY A 398 6.69 16.38 -12.73
N ALA A 399 7.28 16.03 -13.88
CA ALA A 399 6.78 16.39 -15.21
C ALA A 399 6.72 15.16 -16.15
N ILE A 400 5.65 14.81 -16.89
CA ILE A 400 4.40 15.45 -17.31
C ILE A 400 3.44 14.34 -17.82
N ALA A 401 2.14 14.64 -17.76
CA ALA A 401 1.06 13.95 -18.48
C ALA A 401 1.30 13.87 -20.01
N PHE A 402 1.30 12.67 -20.56
CA PHE A 402 1.01 12.42 -21.97
C PHE A 402 -0.15 11.44 -22.05
N GLY A 403 -1.29 11.88 -22.61
CA GLY A 403 -2.50 11.08 -22.84
C GLY A 403 -3.63 11.31 -21.82
N PRO A 404 -4.91 11.27 -22.26
CA PRO A 404 -6.04 11.28 -21.33
C PRO A 404 -6.03 9.96 -20.56
N GLU A 405 -6.44 9.99 -19.30
CA GLU A 405 -6.38 8.88 -18.32
C GLU A 405 -5.08 8.83 -17.49
N LYS A 406 -5.17 9.44 -16.30
CA LYS A 406 -4.14 9.40 -15.26
C LYS A 406 -4.08 7.99 -14.66
N PHE A 407 -3.25 7.10 -15.21
CA PHE A 407 -2.90 5.84 -14.56
C PHE A 407 -1.77 6.06 -13.55
N SER A 408 -2.07 5.81 -12.27
CA SER A 408 -1.11 5.86 -11.17
C SER A 408 0.08 4.94 -11.44
N ALA A 409 1.27 5.52 -11.59
CA ALA A 409 2.54 4.80 -11.76
C ALA A 409 2.97 4.14 -10.44
N VAL A 410 2.27 3.10 -10.01
CA VAL A 410 2.77 2.21 -8.95
C VAL A 410 3.96 1.45 -9.52
N GLY A 411 5.16 1.76 -9.01
CA GLY A 411 6.37 0.93 -9.16
C GLY A 411 7.50 1.45 -10.05
N HIS A 412 7.29 2.45 -10.91
CA HIS A 412 8.32 2.94 -11.84
C HIS A 412 8.51 4.46 -11.72
N SER A 413 9.77 4.93 -11.76
CA SER A 413 10.02 6.37 -11.63
C SER A 413 9.63 7.08 -12.94
N PRO A 414 9.05 8.29 -12.89
CA PRO A 414 8.71 9.08 -14.09
C PRO A 414 9.89 9.29 -15.04
N THR A 415 11.12 9.21 -14.53
CA THR A 415 12.36 9.33 -15.30
C THR A 415 12.59 8.13 -16.23
N ASP A 416 12.28 6.90 -15.81
CA ASP A 416 12.51 5.69 -16.62
C ASP A 416 11.63 5.67 -17.88
N LEU A 417 10.35 6.01 -17.68
CA LEU A 417 9.35 6.08 -18.74
C LEU A 417 9.80 7.04 -19.85
N HIS A 418 10.25 8.22 -19.44
CA HIS A 418 10.68 9.25 -20.37
C HIS A 418 12.03 8.92 -21.04
N CYS A 419 13.00 8.34 -20.31
CA CYS A 419 14.30 7.99 -20.87
C CYS A 419 14.21 6.91 -21.95
N ALA A 420 13.43 5.84 -21.73
CA ALA A 420 13.27 4.77 -22.69
C ALA A 420 12.54 5.24 -23.96
N GLU A 421 11.47 6.03 -23.81
CA GLU A 421 10.69 6.57 -24.94
C GLU A 421 11.50 7.58 -25.78
N VAL A 422 12.27 8.46 -25.14
CA VAL A 422 13.16 9.40 -25.85
C VAL A 422 14.29 8.66 -26.57
N LEU A 423 14.88 7.64 -25.96
CA LEU A 423 15.90 6.82 -26.60
C LEU A 423 15.32 6.10 -27.82
N ALA A 424 14.16 5.45 -27.67
CA ALA A 424 13.47 4.78 -28.78
C ALA A 424 13.09 5.73 -29.92
N SER A 425 12.70 6.97 -29.61
CA SER A 425 12.40 8.01 -30.61
C SER A 425 13.62 8.41 -31.45
N SER A 426 14.83 8.17 -30.95
CA SER A 426 16.08 8.50 -31.66
C SER A 426 16.57 7.38 -32.58
N PHE A 427 15.88 6.23 -32.62
CA PHE A 427 16.28 5.10 -33.44
C PHE A 427 15.99 5.31 -34.92
N SER A 428 16.69 4.56 -35.76
CA SER A 428 16.35 4.46 -37.19
C SER A 428 15.06 3.66 -37.36
N SER A 429 14.38 3.83 -38.49
CA SER A 429 13.20 3.05 -38.86
C SER A 429 13.52 2.19 -40.10
N PRO A 430 13.73 0.87 -39.99
CA PRO A 430 13.69 0.05 -38.76
C PRO A 430 14.95 0.22 -37.88
N PRO A 431 14.84 -0.07 -36.57
CA PRO A 431 15.97 0.05 -35.65
C PRO A 431 16.94 -1.12 -35.82
N THR A 432 18.20 -0.93 -35.45
CA THR A 432 19.24 -1.98 -35.46
C THR A 432 19.27 -2.76 -34.14
N ALA A 433 19.81 -3.98 -34.16
CA ALA A 433 19.97 -4.80 -32.95
C ALA A 433 20.72 -4.06 -31.83
N LYS A 434 21.78 -3.30 -32.18
CA LYS A 434 22.55 -2.48 -31.23
C LYS A 434 21.72 -1.38 -30.58
N GLN A 435 20.80 -0.76 -31.32
CA GLN A 435 19.88 0.24 -30.76
C GLN A 435 18.91 -0.42 -29.79
N LEU A 436 18.36 -1.60 -30.13
CA LEU A 436 17.49 -2.33 -29.21
C LEU A 436 18.21 -2.78 -27.93
N LEU A 437 19.48 -3.18 -28.02
CA LEU A 437 20.28 -3.52 -26.83
C LEU A 437 20.44 -2.34 -25.87
N SER A 438 20.56 -1.12 -26.39
CA SER A 438 20.64 0.08 -25.54
C SER A 438 19.37 0.34 -24.72
N LEU A 439 18.23 -0.28 -25.07
CA LEU A 439 17.01 -0.22 -24.27
C LEU A 439 17.12 -1.04 -22.97
N LEU A 440 17.94 -2.08 -22.91
CA LEU A 440 18.09 -2.94 -21.72
C LEU A 440 18.59 -2.14 -20.51
N ASP A 441 19.40 -1.10 -20.74
CA ASP A 441 19.95 -0.25 -19.68
C ASP A 441 18.92 0.74 -19.09
N VAL A 442 17.85 1.04 -19.83
CA VAL A 442 16.86 2.08 -19.46
C VAL A 442 15.47 1.53 -19.18
N LEU A 443 15.16 0.33 -19.67
CA LEU A 443 13.88 -0.32 -19.43
C LEU A 443 13.81 -0.88 -18.01
N PRO A 444 12.65 -0.77 -17.34
CA PRO A 444 12.48 -1.38 -16.03
C PRO A 444 12.42 -2.91 -16.16
N PRO A 445 13.21 -3.68 -15.40
CA PRO A 445 13.10 -5.14 -15.41
C PRO A 445 11.75 -5.58 -14.85
N GLU A 446 11.07 -6.50 -15.54
CA GLU A 446 9.92 -7.25 -15.04
C GLU A 446 10.43 -8.49 -14.29
N VAL A 447 9.72 -8.90 -13.23
CA VAL A 447 9.99 -10.20 -12.60
C VAL A 447 9.62 -11.27 -13.63
N PRO A 448 10.58 -12.05 -14.15
CA PRO A 448 10.29 -13.01 -15.19
C PRO A 448 9.33 -14.07 -14.64
N ALA A 449 8.30 -14.42 -15.41
CA ALA A 449 7.40 -15.52 -15.05
C ALA A 449 8.16 -16.86 -14.90
N ARG A 450 9.31 -16.96 -15.57
CA ARG A 450 10.21 -18.11 -15.62
C ARG A 450 11.64 -17.58 -15.66
N GLY A 451 12.46 -17.85 -14.64
CA GLY A 451 13.83 -17.32 -14.57
C GLY A 451 14.40 -17.35 -13.14
N ARG A 452 15.66 -16.97 -12.97
CA ARG A 452 16.28 -16.77 -11.65
C ARG A 452 16.14 -15.31 -11.19
N PRO A 453 16.22 -15.03 -9.88
CA PRO A 453 16.30 -13.67 -9.37
C PRO A 453 17.57 -12.97 -9.88
N GLY A 454 17.41 -11.97 -10.75
CA GLY A 454 18.51 -11.21 -11.36
C GLY A 454 18.47 -11.19 -12.89
N ASP A 455 17.72 -12.09 -13.52
CA ASP A 455 17.55 -12.16 -14.97
C ASP A 455 16.69 -10.99 -15.47
N PHE A 456 17.03 -10.42 -16.63
CA PHE A 456 16.25 -9.34 -17.21
C PHE A 456 15.16 -9.89 -18.14
N SER A 457 13.92 -9.45 -17.91
CA SER A 457 12.79 -9.71 -18.79
C SER A 457 11.97 -8.44 -18.96
N TRP A 458 11.51 -8.17 -20.18
CA TRP A 458 10.57 -7.11 -20.45
C TRP A 458 9.64 -7.52 -21.59
N THR A 459 8.32 -7.46 -21.39
CA THR A 459 7.34 -7.90 -22.39
C THR A 459 6.29 -6.85 -22.69
N THR A 460 5.97 -6.67 -23.97
CA THR A 460 4.91 -5.79 -24.48
C THR A 460 3.98 -6.53 -25.45
N GLY A 461 2.79 -5.99 -25.70
CA GLY A 461 1.73 -6.59 -26.51
C GLY A 461 0.63 -7.24 -25.68
N SER A 462 -0.06 -8.22 -26.26
CA SER A 462 -1.19 -8.91 -25.62
C SER A 462 -0.73 -9.95 -24.60
N TRP A 463 -1.58 -10.27 -23.63
CA TRP A 463 -1.41 -11.40 -22.72
C TRP A 463 -2.67 -12.27 -22.74
N SER A 464 -2.47 -13.57 -22.49
CA SER A 464 -3.53 -14.56 -22.33
C SER A 464 -3.22 -15.43 -21.11
N LYS A 465 -4.16 -15.51 -20.16
CA LYS A 465 -4.08 -16.39 -19.00
C LYS A 465 -5.48 -16.87 -18.63
N ASP A 466 -5.64 -18.19 -18.52
CA ASP A 466 -6.88 -18.85 -18.06
C ASP A 466 -8.15 -18.40 -18.82
N GLY A 467 -8.04 -18.16 -20.13
CA GLY A 467 -9.15 -17.72 -20.98
C GLY A 467 -9.46 -16.22 -20.90
N CYS A 468 -8.70 -15.44 -20.12
CA CYS A 468 -8.73 -13.98 -20.14
C CYS A 468 -7.67 -13.43 -21.10
N TYR A 469 -8.04 -12.41 -21.87
CA TYR A 469 -7.17 -11.72 -22.83
C TYR A 469 -7.11 -10.23 -22.50
N GLY A 470 -5.95 -9.61 -22.69
CA GLY A 470 -5.81 -8.17 -22.50
C GLY A 470 -4.51 -7.64 -23.08
N LEU A 471 -4.30 -6.33 -22.96
CA LEU A 471 -3.04 -5.68 -23.33
C LEU A 471 -2.16 -5.51 -22.09
N ARG A 472 -0.86 -5.77 -22.23
CA ARG A 472 0.10 -5.52 -21.15
C ARG A 472 0.21 -4.02 -20.89
N ARG A 473 0.44 -3.67 -19.62
CA ARG A 473 0.64 -2.29 -19.18
C ARG A 473 1.78 -1.59 -19.92
N HIS A 474 2.86 -2.32 -20.22
CA HIS A 474 3.99 -1.81 -20.98
C HIS A 474 3.62 -1.30 -22.38
N SER A 475 2.62 -1.89 -23.03
CA SER A 475 2.16 -1.45 -24.36
C SER A 475 1.59 -0.03 -24.34
N HIS A 476 0.93 0.34 -23.25
CA HIS A 476 0.40 1.69 -23.06
C HIS A 476 1.45 2.66 -22.52
N MET A 477 2.33 2.18 -21.65
CA MET A 477 3.35 3.00 -21.00
C MET A 477 4.53 3.33 -21.93
N PHE A 478 4.90 2.40 -22.83
CA PHE A 478 6.05 2.54 -23.71
C PHE A 478 5.65 2.35 -25.19
N PRO A 479 4.84 3.26 -25.76
CA PRO A 479 4.32 3.10 -27.11
C PRO A 479 5.43 3.20 -28.17
N THR A 480 6.42 4.07 -28.00
CA THR A 480 7.51 4.24 -28.96
C THR A 480 8.48 3.07 -28.91
N VAL A 481 8.78 2.54 -27.71
CA VAL A 481 9.57 1.31 -27.55
C VAL A 481 8.84 0.12 -28.18
N THR A 482 7.53 -0.02 -27.92
CA THR A 482 6.70 -1.10 -28.51
C THR A 482 6.70 -1.01 -30.03
N SER A 483 6.58 0.20 -30.58
CA SER A 483 6.66 0.44 -32.02
C SER A 483 8.02 0.07 -32.60
N ALA A 484 9.12 0.48 -31.95
CA ALA A 484 10.48 0.17 -32.38
C ALA A 484 10.76 -1.35 -32.41
N LEU A 485 10.35 -2.07 -31.37
CA LEU A 485 10.48 -3.54 -31.33
C LEU A 485 9.65 -4.22 -32.42
N THR A 486 8.42 -3.75 -32.63
CA THR A 486 7.55 -4.27 -33.70
C THR A 486 8.16 -4.03 -35.08
N ALA A 487 8.72 -2.83 -35.32
CA ALA A 487 9.39 -2.48 -36.57
C ALA A 487 10.63 -3.35 -36.83
N TYR A 488 11.41 -3.67 -35.79
CA TYR A 488 12.54 -4.59 -35.91
C TYR A 488 12.10 -6.00 -36.29
N VAL A 489 11.12 -6.56 -35.58
CA VAL A 489 10.60 -7.90 -35.88
C VAL A 489 10.08 -7.96 -37.31
N ARG A 490 9.31 -6.95 -37.75
CA ARG A 490 8.80 -6.86 -39.12
C ARG A 490 9.88 -6.71 -40.18
N SER A 491 11.02 -6.09 -39.84
CA SER A 491 12.16 -5.98 -40.77
C SER A 491 12.88 -7.30 -41.03
N ILE A 492 12.82 -8.24 -40.08
CA ILE A 492 13.48 -9.55 -40.19
C ILE A 492 12.50 -10.64 -40.64
N ALA A 493 11.28 -10.63 -40.10
CA ALA A 493 10.26 -11.63 -40.35
C ALA A 493 8.91 -10.94 -40.68
N PRO A 494 8.75 -10.38 -41.90
CA PRO A 494 7.57 -9.60 -42.27
C PRO A 494 6.28 -10.42 -42.24
N GLU A 495 6.35 -11.70 -42.62
CA GLU A 495 5.20 -12.62 -42.66
C GLU A 495 4.84 -13.23 -41.29
N HIS A 496 5.68 -13.00 -40.26
CA HIS A 496 5.43 -13.59 -38.95
C HIS A 496 4.29 -12.86 -38.22
N THR A 497 3.29 -13.63 -37.78
CA THR A 497 2.16 -13.12 -37.00
C THR A 497 2.43 -13.30 -35.51
N PHE A 498 2.47 -12.18 -34.80
CA PHE A 498 2.69 -12.16 -33.35
C PHE A 498 1.77 -11.14 -32.70
N THR A 499 1.42 -11.40 -31.44
CA THR A 499 0.59 -10.51 -30.63
C THR A 499 1.36 -9.94 -29.43
N ALA A 500 2.56 -10.44 -29.15
CA ALA A 500 3.42 -9.99 -28.07
C ALA A 500 4.90 -10.10 -28.47
N VAL A 501 5.74 -9.24 -27.90
CA VAL A 501 7.20 -9.23 -28.08
C VAL A 501 7.84 -9.13 -26.70
N ALA A 502 8.86 -9.97 -26.46
CA ALA A 502 9.64 -9.96 -25.23
C ALA A 502 11.12 -9.76 -25.51
N LEU A 503 11.77 -8.97 -24.64
CA LEU A 503 13.21 -8.79 -24.57
C LEU A 503 13.73 -9.53 -23.34
N PHE A 504 14.75 -10.34 -23.53
CA PHE A 504 15.39 -11.12 -22.50
C PHE A 504 16.90 -10.86 -22.50
N ALA A 505 17.50 -10.74 -21.31
CA ALA A 505 18.95 -10.73 -21.15
C ALA A 505 19.33 -11.62 -19.97
N ASP A 506 20.29 -12.51 -20.20
CA ASP A 506 20.78 -13.52 -19.26
C ASP A 506 19.66 -14.39 -18.63
N LEU A 507 18.55 -14.55 -19.33
CA LEU A 507 17.37 -15.27 -18.83
C LEU A 507 17.56 -16.78 -18.94
N GLN A 508 17.60 -17.46 -17.79
CA GLN A 508 17.70 -18.91 -17.76
C GLN A 508 16.35 -19.56 -17.44
N THR A 509 15.75 -20.22 -18.45
CA THR A 509 14.48 -20.94 -18.30
C THR A 509 14.64 -22.44 -18.54
N ALA A 510 13.82 -23.24 -17.86
CA ALA A 510 13.68 -24.65 -18.20
C ALA A 510 12.91 -24.79 -19.53
N PRO A 511 13.18 -25.84 -20.34
CA PRO A 511 12.42 -26.12 -21.56
C PRO A 511 10.92 -26.19 -21.24
N HIS A 512 10.11 -25.46 -22.00
CA HIS A 512 8.66 -25.40 -21.79
C HIS A 512 7.92 -25.18 -23.11
N ARG A 513 6.64 -25.52 -23.12
CA ARG A 513 5.73 -25.28 -24.24
C ARG A 513 4.86 -24.08 -23.93
N ASP A 514 4.79 -23.13 -24.86
CA ASP A 514 3.84 -22.02 -24.79
C ASP A 514 2.47 -22.47 -25.27
N VAL A 515 1.73 -23.09 -24.34
CA VAL A 515 0.40 -23.67 -24.56
C VAL A 515 -0.67 -22.65 -24.95
N ASN A 516 -0.41 -21.35 -24.73
CA ASN A 516 -1.36 -20.27 -25.02
C ASN A 516 -1.19 -19.64 -26.41
N ASN A 517 -0.24 -20.12 -27.22
CA ASN A 517 -0.12 -19.68 -28.60
C ASN A 517 -1.29 -20.20 -29.44
N ALA A 518 -1.65 -19.45 -30.49
CA ALA A 518 -2.61 -19.92 -31.48
C ALA A 518 -2.10 -21.20 -32.14
N VAL A 519 -3.01 -22.12 -32.46
CA VAL A 519 -2.68 -23.38 -33.12
C VAL A 519 -1.98 -23.09 -34.45
N GLY A 520 -0.77 -23.64 -34.63
CA GLY A 520 0.04 -23.42 -35.83
C GLY A 520 0.83 -22.09 -35.86
N ALA A 521 0.81 -21.29 -34.80
CA ALA A 521 1.63 -20.10 -34.66
C ALA A 521 2.89 -20.39 -33.81
N PRO A 522 4.06 -20.62 -34.44
CA PRO A 522 5.30 -20.84 -33.71
C PRO A 522 5.75 -19.54 -33.02
N ASN A 523 6.57 -19.64 -31.97
CA ASN A 523 7.32 -18.49 -31.47
C ASN A 523 8.35 -18.02 -32.52
N LEU A 524 8.89 -16.81 -32.36
CA LEU A 524 10.04 -16.35 -33.13
C LEU A 524 11.13 -15.93 -32.17
N LEU A 525 12.34 -16.44 -32.38
CA LEU A 525 13.53 -16.07 -31.61
C LEU A 525 14.46 -15.27 -32.52
N LEU A 526 14.83 -14.07 -32.07
CA LEU A 526 15.74 -13.17 -32.79
C LEU A 526 16.95 -12.86 -31.90
N PRO A 527 18.17 -13.25 -32.29
CA PRO A 527 19.36 -12.92 -31.52
C PRO A 527 19.69 -11.43 -31.67
N LEU A 528 19.84 -10.73 -30.53
CA LEU A 528 20.34 -9.35 -30.51
C LEU A 528 21.86 -9.27 -30.27
N THR A 529 22.43 -10.29 -29.62
CA THR A 529 23.87 -10.45 -29.37
C THR A 529 24.28 -11.89 -29.65
N GLU A 530 25.56 -12.08 -29.96
CA GLU A 530 26.22 -13.38 -29.92
C GLU A 530 26.76 -13.59 -28.49
N PHE A 531 26.57 -14.79 -27.94
CA PHE A 531 27.07 -15.15 -26.62
C PHE A 531 27.70 -16.55 -26.63
N GLN A 532 28.66 -16.77 -25.72
CA GLN A 532 29.33 -18.06 -25.53
C GLN A 532 28.87 -18.61 -24.17
N GLU A 533 28.66 -19.93 -24.08
CA GLU A 533 28.14 -20.66 -22.90
C GLU A 533 26.60 -20.76 -22.71
N GLY A 534 25.82 -20.71 -23.80
CA GLY A 534 24.38 -21.03 -23.76
C GLY A 534 23.77 -21.17 -25.16
N GLN A 535 22.49 -21.57 -25.24
CA GLN A 535 21.74 -21.70 -26.49
C GLN A 535 20.23 -21.54 -26.22
N VAL A 536 19.51 -20.92 -27.14
CA VAL A 536 18.04 -20.83 -27.09
C VAL A 536 17.46 -21.80 -28.10
N TRP A 537 16.48 -22.61 -27.68
CA TRP A 537 15.92 -23.67 -28.51
C TRP A 537 14.47 -23.40 -28.86
N GLN A 538 14.15 -23.57 -30.14
CA GLN A 538 12.78 -23.68 -30.60
C GLN A 538 12.56 -25.07 -31.21
N TYR A 539 11.58 -25.78 -30.69
CA TYR A 539 11.17 -27.08 -31.20
C TYR A 539 9.78 -27.00 -31.83
N HIS A 540 9.67 -27.42 -33.09
CA HIS A 540 8.41 -27.61 -33.81
C HIS A 540 8.35 -29.06 -34.33
N GLU A 541 7.15 -29.56 -34.65
CA GLU A 541 6.94 -30.93 -35.14
C GLU A 541 7.68 -31.22 -36.47
N THR A 542 8.16 -30.19 -37.16
CA THR A 542 8.98 -30.27 -38.39
C THR A 542 10.49 -30.34 -38.13
N GLY A 543 10.94 -30.41 -36.87
CA GLY A 543 12.34 -30.48 -36.46
C GLY A 543 12.87 -29.21 -35.78
N PRO A 544 14.01 -29.28 -35.06
CA PRO A 544 14.57 -28.15 -34.32
C PRO A 544 15.24 -27.12 -35.25
N SER A 545 15.03 -25.83 -34.99
CA SER A 545 15.79 -24.71 -35.56
C SER A 545 16.76 -24.14 -34.53
N TRP A 546 17.99 -23.82 -34.95
CA TRP A 546 19.06 -23.30 -34.10
C TRP A 546 19.40 -21.86 -34.47
N TYR A 547 19.67 -21.03 -33.46
CA TYR A 547 20.03 -19.61 -33.60
C TYR A 547 21.07 -19.19 -32.57
#